data_AF-A0A1E3PW88-F1
#
_entry.id   AF-A0A1E3PW88-F1
#
_cell.length_a   1.000
_cell.length_b   1.000
_cell.length_c   1.000
_cell.angle_alpha   90.00
_cell.angle_beta   90.00
_cell.angle_gamma   90.00
#
_symmetry.space_group_name_H-M   'P 1'
#
loop_
_entity.id
_entity.type
_entity.pdbx_description
1 polymer ?
#
loop_
_entity_poly.entity_id
_entity_poly.type
_entity_poly.pdbx_seq_one_letter_code
_entity_poly.pdbx_strand_id
1 'polypeptide(L)'
;MTAVAQVFPTTFNQLCRWHIEQNIMKNCRKFFDNAGFQDFMKAIKVVSSSMSPAELEKELEVLKTEFPAKAVDYFINQWWI
;
A
#
# COMPACT_ATOMS: atom_id res chain seq x y z
N MET A 1 -2.42 15.50 -4.09
CA MET A 1 -1.45 16.35 -3.35
C MET A 1 -0.88 17.47 -4.23
N THR A 2 -1.14 18.75 -3.93
CA THR A 2 -0.81 19.89 -4.84
C THR A 2 0.43 20.70 -4.46
N ALA A 3 0.73 20.87 -3.17
CA ALA A 3 1.78 21.79 -2.72
C ALA A 3 3.21 21.36 -3.14
N VAL A 4 3.54 20.07 -3.02
CA VAL A 4 4.86 19.55 -3.43
C VAL A 4 5.08 19.72 -4.94
N ALA A 5 4.06 19.47 -5.75
CA ALA A 5 4.13 19.64 -7.20
C ALA A 5 4.27 21.12 -7.62
N GLN A 6 3.68 22.05 -6.84
CA GLN A 6 3.80 23.48 -7.09
C GLN A 6 5.19 24.04 -6.74
N VAL A 7 5.79 23.58 -5.63
CA VAL A 7 7.06 24.11 -5.14
C VAL A 7 8.26 23.34 -5.71
N PHE A 8 8.12 22.02 -5.91
CA PHE A 8 9.17 21.13 -6.39
C PHE A 8 8.67 20.27 -7.57
N PRO A 9 8.44 20.89 -8.75
CA PRO A 9 7.77 20.24 -9.88
C PRO A 9 8.53 19.04 -10.46
N THR A 10 9.85 18.97 -10.26
CA THR A 10 10.69 17.85 -10.70
C THR A 10 10.84 16.74 -9.64
N THR A 11 10.32 16.96 -8.42
CA THR A 11 10.40 15.98 -7.34
C THR A 11 9.25 14.99 -7.43
N PHE A 12 9.60 13.71 -7.48
CA PHE A 12 8.62 12.65 -7.37
C PHE A 12 8.30 12.41 -5.89
N ASN A 13 7.03 12.60 -5.51
CA ASN A 13 6.59 12.37 -4.15
C ASN A 13 6.43 10.87 -3.89
N GLN A 14 7.45 10.25 -3.31
CA GLN A 14 7.37 8.88 -2.84
C GLN A 14 6.81 8.83 -1.43
N LEU A 15 5.76 8.03 -1.25
CA LEU A 15 5.28 7.70 0.07
C LEU A 15 6.36 6.92 0.84
N CYS A 16 6.57 7.32 2.10
CA CYS A 16 7.53 6.65 2.96
C CYS A 16 7.00 5.26 3.36
N ARG A 17 7.72 4.20 2.96
CA ARG A 17 7.36 2.80 3.26
C ARG A 17 7.10 2.55 4.74
N TRP A 18 7.91 3.14 5.61
CA TRP A 18 7.73 3.02 7.05
C TRP A 18 6.37 3.56 7.51
N HIS A 19 5.94 4.72 7.01
CA HIS A 19 4.64 5.30 7.35
C HIS A 19 3.48 4.44 6.83
N ILE A 20 3.63 3.82 5.66
CA ILE A 20 2.66 2.85 5.14
C ILE A 20 2.53 1.68 6.13
N GLU A 21 3.64 1.05 6.51
CA GLU A 21 3.66 -0.07 7.45
C GLU A 21 3.02 0.28 8.80
N GLN A 22 3.35 1.44 9.39
CA GLN A 22 2.76 1.87 10.66
C GLN A 22 1.23 2.04 10.57
N ASN A 23 0.76 2.66 9.49
CA ASN A 23 -0.67 2.86 9.27
C ASN A 23 -1.42 1.54 9.08
N ILE A 24 -0.83 0.57 8.39
CA ILE A 24 -1.39 -0.77 8.22
C ILE A 24 -1.43 -1.51 9.56
N MET A 25 -0.35 -1.47 10.33
CA MET A 25 -0.33 -2.08 11.67
C MET A 25 -1.42 -1.52 12.57
N LYS A 26 -1.65 -0.20 12.52
CA LYS A 26 -2.68 0.45 13.35
C LYS A 26 -4.11 0.14 12.89
N ASN A 27 -4.38 0.15 11.58
CA ASN A 27 -5.75 0.16 11.06
C ASN A 27 -6.21 -1.20 10.52
N CYS A 28 -5.29 -2.03 10.00
CA CYS A 28 -5.63 -3.27 9.33
C CYS A 28 -5.40 -4.52 10.20
N ARG A 29 -4.53 -4.46 11.22
CA ARG A 29 -4.18 -5.65 12.05
C ARG A 29 -5.39 -6.39 12.62
N LYS A 30 -6.44 -5.67 13.00
CA LYS A 30 -7.68 -6.24 13.55
C LYS A 30 -8.46 -7.16 12.59
N PHE A 31 -8.14 -7.14 11.29
CA PHE A 31 -8.83 -7.95 10.28
C PHE A 31 -8.17 -9.31 10.02
N PHE A 32 -7.07 -9.62 10.71
CA PHE A 32 -6.25 -10.78 10.45
C PHE A 32 -5.88 -11.51 11.74
N ASP A 33 -5.63 -12.81 11.61
CA ASP A 33 -4.82 -13.54 12.58
C ASP A 33 -3.32 -13.20 12.39
N ASN A 34 -2.46 -13.76 13.24
CA ASN A 34 -1.03 -13.43 13.18
C ASN A 34 -0.38 -13.88 11.85
N ALA A 35 -0.74 -15.05 11.33
CA ALA A 35 -0.16 -15.58 10.10
C ALA A 35 -0.62 -14.78 8.88
N GLY A 36 -1.94 -14.61 8.72
CA GLY A 36 -2.52 -13.84 7.62
C GLY A 36 -2.07 -12.38 7.62
N PHE A 37 -1.84 -11.78 8.80
CA PHE A 37 -1.30 -10.43 8.87
C PHE A 37 0.14 -10.35 8.35
N GLN A 38 0.99 -11.34 8.66
CA GLN A 38 2.36 -11.38 8.17
C GLN A 38 2.40 -11.56 6.65
N ASP A 39 1.51 -12.40 6.11
CA ASP A 39 1.41 -12.61 4.67
C ASP A 39 0.88 -11.36 3.95
N PHE A 40 -0.08 -10.67 4.56
CA PHE A 40 -0.53 -9.36 4.07
C PHE A 40 0.62 -8.34 4.04
N MET A 41 1.40 -8.22 5.13
CA MET A 41 2.54 -7.31 5.16
C MET A 41 3.61 -7.64 4.11
N LYS A 42 3.83 -8.93 3.80
CA LYS A 42 4.71 -9.34 2.70
C LYS A 42 4.15 -8.90 1.34
N ALA A 43 2.86 -9.12 1.08
CA ALA A 43 2.22 -8.71 -0.17
C ALA A 43 2.28 -7.18 -0.37
N ILE A 44 2.01 -6.41 0.68
CA ILE A 44 2.18 -4.95 0.67
C ILE A 44 3.61 -4.54 0.34
N LYS A 45 4.61 -5.22 0.91
CA LYS A 45 6.01 -4.94 0.62
C LYS A 45 6.34 -5.15 -0.85
N VAL A 46 5.82 -6.22 -1.47
CA VAL A 46 5.96 -6.50 -2.90
C VAL A 46 5.36 -5.35 -3.73
N VAL A 47 4.12 -4.97 -3.44
CA VAL A 47 3.41 -3.87 -4.13
C VAL A 47 4.15 -2.53 -3.98
N SER A 48 4.67 -2.22 -2.78
CA SER A 48 5.45 -1.01 -2.53
C SER A 48 6.85 -1.00 -3.16
N SER A 49 7.28 -2.17 -3.67
CA SER A 49 8.58 -2.36 -4.33
C SER A 49 8.46 -2.56 -5.85
N SER A 50 7.25 -2.59 -6.41
CA SER A 50 7.01 -2.68 -7.85
C SER A 50 7.70 -1.52 -8.58
N MET A 51 8.39 -1.81 -9.68
CA MET A 51 9.18 -0.83 -10.42
C MET A 51 8.54 -0.43 -11.75
N SER A 52 7.46 -1.10 -12.14
CA SER A 52 6.69 -0.78 -13.33
C SER A 52 5.18 -0.76 -13.06
N PRO A 53 4.40 0.00 -13.85
CA PRO A 53 2.94 0.01 -13.74
C PRO A 53 2.31 -1.37 -13.93
N ALA A 54 2.84 -2.19 -14.84
CA ALA A 54 2.31 -3.53 -15.12
C ALA A 54 2.52 -4.51 -13.96
N GLU A 55 3.70 -4.49 -13.33
CA GLU A 55 3.94 -5.26 -12.11
C GLU A 55 3.03 -4.81 -10.99
N LEU A 56 2.89 -3.49 -10.81
CA LEU A 56 2.06 -2.91 -9.77
C LEU A 56 0.59 -3.33 -9.91
N GLU A 57 0.05 -3.27 -11.12
CA GLU A 57 -1.33 -3.68 -11.40
C GLU A 57 -1.55 -5.16 -11.11
N LYS A 58 -0.63 -6.02 -11.54
CA LYS A 58 -0.67 -7.47 -11.24
C LYS A 58 -0.68 -7.74 -9.74
N GLU A 59 0.23 -7.14 -8.98
CA GLU A 59 0.36 -7.40 -7.54
C GLU A 59 -0.81 -6.77 -6.75
N LEU A 60 -1.42 -5.70 -7.25
CA LEU A 60 -2.67 -5.16 -6.70
C LEU A 60 -3.86 -6.10 -6.90
N GLU A 61 -3.95 -6.80 -8.04
CA GLU A 61 -5.00 -7.80 -8.25
C GLU A 61 -4.85 -8.98 -7.28
N VAL A 62 -3.62 -9.43 -7.02
CA VAL A 62 -3.34 -10.44 -5.98
C VAL A 62 -3.81 -9.95 -4.60
N LEU A 63 -3.56 -8.68 -4.26
CA LEU A 63 -4.03 -8.11 -3.00
C LEU A 63 -5.55 -8.19 -2.85
N LYS A 64 -6.28 -7.84 -3.91
CA LYS A 64 -7.75 -7.80 -3.91
C LYS A 64 -8.38 -9.18 -3.82
N THR A 65 -7.73 -10.21 -4.37
CA THR A 65 -8.26 -11.58 -4.38
C THR A 65 -7.93 -12.37 -3.12
N GLU A 66 -6.73 -12.18 -2.56
CA GLU A 66 -6.22 -13.03 -1.47
C GLU A 66 -6.50 -12.50 -0.06
N PHE A 67 -6.78 -11.19 0.09
CA PHE A 67 -6.89 -10.55 1.40
C PHE A 67 -8.26 -9.91 1.65
N PRO A 68 -8.64 -9.69 2.93
CA PRO A 68 -9.92 -9.09 3.28
C PRO A 68 -10.11 -7.71 2.63
N ALA A 69 -11.23 -7.55 1.92
CA ALA A 69 -11.59 -6.32 1.23
C ALA A 69 -11.44 -5.07 2.11
N LYS A 70 -11.84 -5.12 3.39
CA LYS A 70 -11.71 -3.98 4.31
C LYS A 70 -10.27 -3.49 4.50
N ALA A 71 -9.29 -4.39 4.49
CA ALA A 71 -7.87 -4.05 4.63
C ALA A 71 -7.29 -3.53 3.31
N VAL A 72 -7.69 -4.16 2.20
CA VAL A 72 -7.29 -3.77 0.84
C VAL A 72 -7.86 -2.40 0.47
N ASP A 73 -9.14 -2.16 0.75
CA ASP A 73 -9.83 -0.88 0.53
C ASP A 73 -9.18 0.25 1.34
N TYR A 74 -8.82 -0.02 2.59
CA TYR A 74 -8.06 0.96 3.38
C TYR A 74 -6.72 1.27 2.70
N PHE A 75 -6.02 0.25 2.22
CA PHE A 75 -4.74 0.43 1.54
C PHE A 75 -4.87 1.24 0.25
N ILE A 76 -5.79 0.87 -0.63
CA ILE A 76 -5.98 1.57 -1.90
C ILE A 76 -6.40 3.02 -1.64
N ASN A 77 -7.40 3.26 -0.79
CA ASN A 77 -7.97 4.60 -0.61
C ASN A 77 -7.05 5.60 0.12
N GLN A 78 -6.10 5.14 0.94
CA GLN A 78 -5.20 6.03 1.67
C GLN A 78 -3.96 6.43 0.88
N TRP A 79 -3.57 5.65 -0.12
CA TRP A 79 -2.27 5.79 -0.77
C TRP A 79 -2.31 6.05 -2.27
N TRP A 80 -3.49 5.97 -2.90
CA TRP A 80 -3.68 6.20 -4.33
C TRP A 80 -4.36 7.53 -4.71
N ILE A 81 -4.37 8.55 -3.82
CA ILE A 81 -4.93 9.89 -4.06
C ILE A 81 -3.86 10.99 -4.00
#